data_AF-A0A3D9E790-F1
#
_entry.id   AF-A0A3D9E790-F1
#
_cell.length_a   1.000
_cell.length_b   1.000
_cell.length_c   1.000
_cell.angle_alpha   90.00
_cell.angle_beta   90.00
_cell.angle_gamma   90.00
#
_symmetry.space_group_name_H-M   'P 1'
#
loop_
_entity.id
_entity.type
_entity.pdbx_description
1 polymer ?
#
loop_
_entity_poly.entity_id
_entity_poly.type
_entity_poly.pdbx_seq_one_letter_code
_entity_poly.pdbx_strand_id
1 'polypeptide(L)'
;MSQTSSSFDLKVVLRDTLMVGLVSLILFGPIVGIVLDGYGYNLEPGRVGIMVAVVMAGRFLLSLFGQTAKGRDWIESFKRNDGGVHVLPPGHKSNLRFILPIVILVAIAFPFLATKYWLTVIILCLIYVLLGLGLNIVVGLAGLLDLGYVGFYAIGAYGLALGYQYLGLGFWTMLPLAAVMAAVAGAILGFPVLRMHGDYLAIVTLGFGEIIRLVLNNWLEVTKGPNGIAAPSPTFFGIEFGRRAKEGGVPIHELLGISYNPNATMIFIYTVLFLVVLLVLYIKHRLTRMPVGRAWEALREDEIACRAMGLNHVLVKLSAFMIGASTAGLAGVFFATYQGFINPASFNFFESVLVLAIVVLGGLGSTVGVVVSAFVMTLLFELLREFGDIRMLVFGVLMVVMMMWRPRGLIRIARSGFAIRKGVAP
;
A
#
# COMPACT_ATOMS: atom_id res chain seq x y z
N MET A 1 21.48 -44.61 8.95
CA MET A 1 20.66 -45.45 9.86
C MET A 1 20.20 -44.53 10.99
N SER A 2 18.94 -44.10 11.10
CA SER A 2 17.70 -44.87 11.09
C SER A 2 16.71 -44.46 9.99
N GLN A 3 16.18 -45.47 9.30
CA GLN A 3 14.94 -45.36 8.55
C GLN A 3 13.81 -45.49 9.56
N THR A 4 13.13 -44.40 9.91
CA THR A 4 11.79 -44.48 10.49
C THR A 4 10.81 -44.51 9.32
N SER A 5 10.29 -45.70 9.03
CA SER A 5 9.11 -45.88 8.18
C SER A 5 7.95 -45.10 8.80
N SER A 6 7.74 -43.87 8.36
CA SER A 6 6.54 -43.12 8.72
C SER A 6 5.36 -43.77 8.00
N SER A 7 4.63 -44.65 8.68
CA SER A 7 3.34 -45.12 8.22
C SER A 7 2.44 -43.90 7.99
N PHE A 8 1.80 -43.84 6.82
CA PHE A 8 0.76 -42.85 6.54
C PHE A 8 -0.30 -42.91 7.65
N ASP A 9 -0.44 -41.84 8.43
CA ASP A 9 -1.42 -41.78 9.51
C ASP A 9 -2.72 -41.21 8.97
N LEU A 10 -3.55 -42.10 8.42
CA LEU A 10 -4.85 -41.77 7.85
C LEU A 10 -5.81 -41.20 8.92
N LYS A 11 -5.64 -41.61 10.18
CA LYS A 11 -6.48 -41.16 11.29
C LYS A 11 -6.26 -39.68 11.58
N VAL A 12 -5.00 -39.22 11.52
CA VAL A 12 -4.67 -37.80 11.64
C VAL A 12 -5.22 -37.00 10.46
N VAL A 13 -5.08 -37.51 9.23
CA VAL A 13 -5.62 -36.85 8.01
C VAL A 13 -7.13 -36.66 8.10
N LEU A 14 -7.87 -37.71 8.49
CA LEU A 14 -9.32 -37.67 8.65
C LEU A 14 -9.76 -36.72 9.76
N ARG A 15 -9.07 -36.74 10.91
CA ARG A 15 -9.38 -35.85 12.04
C ARG A 15 -9.18 -34.38 11.65
N ASP A 16 -8.07 -34.05 10.99
CA ASP A 16 -7.78 -32.70 10.50
C ASP A 16 -8.82 -32.25 9.48
N THR A 17 -9.18 -33.13 8.54
CA THR A 17 -10.18 -32.84 7.50
C THR A 17 -11.55 -32.57 8.10
N LEU A 18 -11.97 -33.37 9.08
CA LEU A 18 -13.24 -33.18 9.80
C LEU A 18 -13.27 -31.90 10.63
N MET A 19 -12.20 -31.59 11.37
CA MET A 19 -12.14 -30.34 12.14
C MET A 19 -12.20 -29.12 11.22
N VAL A 20 -11.43 -29.12 10.12
CA VAL A 20 -11.44 -28.01 9.15
C VAL A 20 -12.80 -27.92 8.44
N GLY A 21 -13.42 -29.06 8.12
CA GLY A 21 -14.79 -29.10 7.60
C GLY A 21 -15.79 -28.45 8.54
N LEU A 22 -15.73 -28.76 9.83
CA LEU A 22 -16.60 -28.17 10.86
C LEU A 22 -16.37 -26.67 11.03
N VAL A 23 -15.11 -26.22 11.05
CA VAL A 23 -14.78 -24.79 11.05
C VAL A 23 -15.30 -24.09 9.80
N SER A 24 -15.15 -24.71 8.62
CA SER A 24 -15.64 -24.15 7.36
C SER A 24 -17.16 -24.05 7.33
N LEU A 25 -17.89 -25.01 7.94
CA LEU A 25 -19.33 -24.96 8.06
C LEU A 25 -19.78 -23.79 8.95
N ILE A 26 -19.12 -23.59 10.09
CA ILE A 26 -19.39 -22.47 11.00
C ILE A 26 -19.15 -21.13 10.28
N LEU A 27 -18.11 -21.06 9.44
CA LEU A 27 -17.70 -19.82 8.80
C LEU A 27 -18.53 -19.51 7.55
N PHE A 28 -18.71 -20.46 6.64
CA PHE A 28 -19.46 -20.28 5.39
C PHE A 28 -20.97 -20.42 5.56
N GLY A 29 -21.44 -21.10 6.60
CA GLY A 29 -22.86 -21.26 6.90
C GLY A 29 -23.63 -19.94 6.89
N PRO A 30 -23.28 -18.96 7.73
CA PRO A 30 -23.99 -17.67 7.77
C PRO A 30 -23.67 -16.77 6.57
N ILE A 31 -22.48 -16.86 5.97
CA ILE A 31 -22.04 -15.97 4.89
C ILE A 31 -22.69 -16.34 3.55
N VAL A 32 -22.77 -17.63 3.25
CA VAL A 32 -23.18 -18.15 1.93
C VAL A 32 -24.52 -18.87 2.00
N GLY A 33 -24.87 -19.42 3.16
CA GLY A 33 -26.11 -20.15 3.34
C GLY A 33 -27.35 -19.28 3.49
N ILE A 34 -27.18 -18.00 3.84
CA ILE A 34 -28.28 -17.05 4.03
C ILE A 34 -28.23 -16.04 2.89
N VAL A 35 -29.08 -16.22 1.89
CA VAL A 35 -29.24 -15.27 0.79
C VAL A 35 -30.38 -14.31 1.15
N LEU A 36 -30.06 -13.03 1.26
CA LEU A 36 -31.06 -11.99 1.53
C LEU A 36 -31.82 -11.65 0.25
N ASP A 37 -33.15 -11.63 0.32
CA ASP A 37 -34.02 -11.24 -0.79
C ASP A 37 -34.99 -10.16 -0.29
N GLY A 38 -34.57 -8.89 -0.42
CA GLY A 38 -35.26 -7.75 0.18
C GLY A 38 -35.33 -7.83 1.70
N TYR A 39 -36.53 -8.01 2.26
CA TYR A 39 -36.78 -8.18 3.70
C TYR A 39 -36.89 -9.65 4.13
N GLY A 40 -36.79 -10.61 3.20
CA GLY A 40 -36.79 -12.04 3.46
C GLY A 40 -35.39 -12.65 3.43
N TYR A 41 -35.27 -13.90 3.90
CA TYR A 41 -34.05 -14.70 3.75
C TYR A 41 -34.40 -16.07 3.15
N ASN A 42 -33.59 -16.50 2.19
CA ASN A 42 -33.62 -17.84 1.63
C ASN A 42 -32.40 -18.62 2.11
N LEU A 43 -32.64 -19.82 2.65
CA LEU A 43 -31.57 -20.74 3.03
C LEU A 43 -31.17 -21.55 1.80
N GLU A 44 -29.93 -21.38 1.35
CA GLU A 44 -29.33 -22.16 0.27
C GLU A 44 -28.24 -23.12 0.82
N PRO A 45 -28.63 -24.22 1.50
CA PRO A 45 -27.66 -25.15 2.11
C PRO A 45 -26.78 -25.85 1.07
N GLY A 46 -27.22 -25.94 -0.18
CA GLY A 46 -26.44 -26.52 -1.29
C GLY A 46 -25.14 -25.78 -1.56
N ARG A 47 -25.14 -24.44 -1.53
CA ARG A 47 -23.92 -23.63 -1.75
C ARG A 47 -22.91 -23.83 -0.62
N VAL A 48 -23.39 -23.87 0.63
CA VAL A 48 -22.55 -24.13 1.80
C VAL A 48 -21.96 -25.54 1.74
N GLY A 49 -22.77 -26.54 1.40
CA GLY A 49 -22.32 -27.93 1.26
C GLY A 49 -21.19 -28.08 0.23
N ILE A 50 -21.32 -27.43 -0.93
CA ILE A 50 -20.27 -27.44 -1.96
C ILE A 50 -18.98 -26.78 -1.44
N MET A 51 -19.06 -25.60 -0.80
CA MET A 51 -17.86 -24.94 -0.26
C MET A 51 -17.17 -25.76 0.83
N VAL A 52 -17.92 -26.31 1.76
CA VAL A 52 -17.38 -27.18 2.83
C VAL A 52 -16.72 -28.42 2.23
N ALA A 53 -17.34 -29.04 1.23
CA ALA A 53 -16.78 -30.21 0.54
C ALA A 53 -15.47 -29.86 -0.19
N VAL A 54 -15.39 -28.72 -0.87
CA VAL A 54 -14.17 -28.24 -1.53
C VAL A 54 -13.05 -28.02 -0.51
N VAL A 55 -13.35 -27.39 0.62
CA VAL A 55 -12.37 -27.13 1.68
C VAL A 55 -11.90 -28.43 2.34
N MET A 56 -12.80 -29.37 2.60
CA MET A 56 -12.45 -30.70 3.11
C MET A 56 -11.58 -31.48 2.12
N ALA A 57 -11.92 -31.49 0.84
CA ALA A 57 -11.11 -32.11 -0.20
C ALA A 57 -9.72 -31.48 -0.29
N GLY A 58 -9.64 -30.14 -0.27
CA GLY A 58 -8.38 -29.41 -0.26
C GLY A 58 -7.51 -29.73 0.97
N ARG A 59 -8.09 -29.76 2.17
CA ARG A 59 -7.38 -30.10 3.41
C ARG A 59 -6.91 -31.56 3.42
N PHE A 60 -7.74 -32.47 2.92
CA PHE A 60 -7.40 -33.88 2.80
C PHE A 60 -6.18 -34.07 1.88
N LEU A 61 -6.18 -33.42 0.71
CA LEU A 61 -5.04 -33.43 -0.22
C LEU A 61 -3.78 -32.80 0.39
N LEU A 62 -3.90 -31.66 1.08
CA LEU A 62 -2.76 -31.01 1.73
C LEU A 62 -2.18 -31.85 2.87
N SER A 63 -3.02 -32.53 3.66
CA SER A 63 -2.59 -33.37 4.76
C SER A 63 -1.90 -34.65 4.25
N LEU A 64 -2.43 -35.26 3.18
CA LEU A 64 -1.74 -36.34 2.46
C LEU A 64 -0.39 -35.89 1.90
N PHE A 65 -0.34 -34.72 1.27
CA PHE A 65 0.89 -34.16 0.73
C PHE A 65 1.92 -33.89 1.83
N GLY A 66 1.51 -33.30 2.96
CA GLY A 66 2.37 -33.00 4.10
C GLY A 66 3.01 -34.24 4.75
N GLN A 67 2.41 -35.42 4.60
CA GLN A 67 3.00 -36.68 5.07
C GLN A 67 4.07 -37.24 4.12
N THR A 68 4.14 -36.80 2.86
CA THR A 68 5.19 -37.20 1.91
C THR A 68 6.54 -36.56 2.25
N ALA A 69 7.66 -37.17 1.81
CA ALA A 69 9.00 -36.60 2.00
C ALA A 69 9.11 -35.17 1.43
N LYS A 70 8.61 -34.96 0.21
CA LYS A 70 8.56 -33.63 -0.42
C LYS A 70 7.71 -32.63 0.36
N GLY A 71 6.60 -33.08 0.95
CA GLY A 71 5.74 -32.23 1.78
C GLY A 71 6.38 -31.83 3.10
N ARG A 72 7.13 -32.73 3.75
CA ARG A 72 7.87 -32.40 4.97
C ARG A 72 9.01 -31.44 4.70
N ASP A 73 9.78 -31.67 3.64
CA ASP A 73 10.83 -30.74 3.20
C ASP A 73 10.25 -29.36 2.91
N TRP A 74 9.07 -29.32 2.27
CA TRP A 74 8.34 -28.08 2.02
C TRP A 74 7.91 -27.39 3.32
N ILE A 75 7.35 -28.12 4.29
CA ILE A 75 6.98 -27.59 5.61
C ILE A 75 8.20 -27.11 6.42
N GLU A 76 9.31 -27.84 6.38
CA GLU A 76 10.56 -27.46 7.05
C GLU A 76 11.23 -26.25 6.40
N SER A 77 11.10 -26.08 5.07
CA SER A 77 11.58 -24.90 4.38
C SER A 77 10.93 -23.61 4.89
N PHE A 78 9.70 -23.68 5.38
CA PHE A 78 9.03 -22.54 6.03
C PHE A 78 9.62 -22.24 7.41
N LYS A 79 9.86 -23.26 8.24
CA LYS A 79 10.47 -23.09 9.57
C LYS A 79 11.91 -22.56 9.51
N ARG A 80 12.70 -22.96 8.51
CA ARG A 80 14.08 -22.47 8.32
C ARG A 80 14.15 -21.00 7.90
N ASN A 81 13.09 -20.44 7.31
CA ASN A 81 13.10 -19.08 6.80
C ASN A 81 12.86 -17.99 7.86
N ASP A 82 12.62 -18.38 9.12
CA ASP A 82 12.35 -17.48 10.23
C ASP A 82 13.62 -16.90 10.89
N GLY A 83 14.79 -17.51 10.71
CA GLY A 83 16.01 -17.14 11.43
C GLY A 83 16.90 -16.11 10.74
N GLY A 84 16.55 -14.82 10.80
CA GLY A 84 17.54 -13.74 10.76
C GLY A 84 17.33 -12.61 9.73
N VAL A 85 17.54 -11.38 10.19
CA VAL A 85 17.78 -10.21 9.33
C VAL A 85 19.07 -10.47 8.55
N HIS A 86 19.02 -10.41 7.21
CA HIS A 86 20.23 -10.54 6.42
C HIS A 86 21.11 -9.31 6.66
N VAL A 87 22.19 -9.46 7.41
CA VAL A 87 23.17 -8.39 7.60
C VAL A 87 24.15 -8.43 6.43
N LEU A 88 24.15 -7.37 5.62
CA LEU A 88 25.11 -7.18 4.55
C LEU A 88 26.46 -6.75 5.15
N PRO A 89 27.58 -7.26 4.63
CA PRO A 89 28.90 -6.89 5.13
C PRO A 89 29.19 -5.38 4.96
N PRO A 90 30.02 -4.77 5.83
CA PRO A 90 30.38 -3.36 5.74
C PRO A 90 31.01 -3.07 4.38
N GLY A 91 30.42 -2.15 3.61
CA GLY A 91 30.91 -1.77 2.28
C GLY A 91 30.30 -2.53 1.09
N HIS A 92 29.31 -3.41 1.30
CA HIS A 92 28.63 -4.11 0.21
C HIS A 92 28.04 -3.13 -0.82
N LYS A 93 28.55 -3.18 -2.06
CA LYS A 93 28.02 -2.42 -3.19
C LYS A 93 26.96 -3.27 -3.90
N SER A 94 25.69 -3.06 -3.55
CA SER A 94 24.57 -3.74 -4.23
C SER A 94 24.58 -3.48 -5.74
N ASN A 95 24.31 -4.52 -6.54
CA ASN A 95 24.15 -4.44 -7.99
C ASN A 95 23.03 -3.46 -8.40
N LEU A 96 22.13 -3.09 -7.49
CA LEU A 96 21.14 -2.05 -7.71
C LEU A 96 21.75 -0.69 -8.11
N ARG A 97 23.02 -0.43 -7.77
CA ARG A 97 23.71 0.81 -8.16
C ARG A 97 23.83 0.98 -9.68
N PHE A 98 23.90 -0.12 -10.42
CA PHE A 98 23.95 -0.13 -11.89
C PHE A 98 22.56 -0.27 -12.51
N ILE A 99 21.66 -1.00 -11.86
CA ILE A 99 20.29 -1.22 -12.34
C ILE A 99 19.44 0.06 -12.19
N LEU A 100 19.58 0.78 -11.08
CA LEU A 100 18.80 1.98 -10.78
C LEU A 100 18.92 3.09 -11.85
N PRO A 101 20.11 3.50 -12.32
CA PRO A 101 20.22 4.51 -13.38
C PRO A 101 19.61 4.04 -14.71
N ILE A 102 19.71 2.74 -15.03
CA ILE A 102 19.07 2.17 -16.23
C ILE A 102 17.55 2.26 -16.10
N VAL A 103 16.99 1.89 -14.95
CA VAL A 103 15.54 2.00 -14.68
C VAL A 103 15.06 3.45 -14.77
N ILE A 104 15.85 4.40 -14.24
CA ILE A 104 15.54 5.83 -14.33
C ILE A 104 15.57 6.31 -15.78
N LEU A 105 16.58 5.92 -16.56
CA LEU A 105 16.65 6.26 -17.98
C LEU A 105 15.47 5.71 -18.78
N VAL A 106 15.10 4.45 -18.54
CA VAL A 106 13.92 3.83 -19.17
C VAL A 106 12.64 4.57 -18.76
N ALA A 107 12.48 4.94 -17.49
CA ALA A 107 11.34 5.70 -17.01
C ALA A 107 11.26 7.11 -17.65
N ILE A 108 12.39 7.78 -17.84
CA ILE A 108 12.43 9.09 -18.54
C ILE A 108 12.06 8.95 -20.02
N ALA A 109 12.48 7.87 -20.68
CA ALA A 109 12.16 7.63 -22.09
C ALA A 109 10.70 7.14 -22.29
N PHE A 110 10.13 6.45 -21.30
CA PHE A 110 8.80 5.83 -21.36
C PHE A 110 7.68 6.75 -21.86
N PRO A 111 7.48 7.98 -21.35
CA PRO A 111 6.37 8.82 -21.76
C PRO A 111 6.40 9.25 -23.23
N PHE A 112 7.57 9.20 -23.87
CA PHE A 112 7.72 9.54 -25.29
C PHE A 112 7.39 8.36 -26.22
N LEU A 113 7.44 7.14 -25.70
CA LEU A 113 7.23 5.89 -26.45
C LEU A 113 5.84 5.28 -26.20
N ALA A 114 5.23 5.59 -25.04
CA ALA A 114 4.04 4.92 -24.56
C ALA A 114 2.72 5.53 -25.07
N THR A 115 1.73 4.67 -25.30
CA THR A 115 0.35 5.06 -25.60
C THR A 115 -0.33 5.68 -24.37
N LYS A 116 -1.38 6.49 -24.58
CA LYS A 116 -2.19 7.11 -23.51
C LYS A 116 -2.67 6.11 -22.44
N TYR A 117 -3.07 4.92 -22.85
CA TYR A 117 -3.49 3.84 -21.94
C TYR A 117 -2.35 3.45 -21.00
N TRP A 118 -1.19 3.10 -21.53
CA TRP A 118 -0.03 2.70 -20.72
C TRP A 118 0.48 3.84 -19.83
N LEU A 119 0.46 5.09 -20.31
CA LEU A 119 0.74 6.26 -19.48
C LEU A 119 -0.18 6.34 -18.26
N THR A 120 -1.48 6.12 -18.48
CA THR A 120 -2.50 6.11 -17.43
C THR A 120 -2.21 5.02 -16.39
N VAL A 121 -1.93 3.81 -16.84
CA VAL A 121 -1.62 2.67 -15.97
C VAL A 121 -0.35 2.92 -15.15
N ILE A 122 0.69 3.48 -15.74
CA ILE A 122 1.93 3.79 -14.99
C ILE A 122 1.73 4.96 -14.02
N ILE A 123 0.95 5.98 -14.36
CA ILE A 123 0.60 7.05 -13.41
C ILE A 123 -0.07 6.45 -12.17
N LEU A 124 -1.05 5.54 -12.35
CA LEU A 124 -1.66 4.81 -11.25
C LEU A 124 -0.63 4.01 -10.45
N CYS A 125 0.27 3.28 -11.13
CA CYS A 125 1.34 2.53 -10.45
C CYS A 125 2.19 3.47 -9.58
N LEU A 126 2.57 4.64 -10.09
CA LEU A 126 3.38 5.62 -9.36
C LEU A 126 2.63 6.23 -8.17
N ILE A 127 1.32 6.47 -8.28
CA ILE A 127 0.48 6.91 -7.14
C ILE A 127 0.50 5.85 -6.04
N TYR A 128 0.29 4.57 -6.39
CA TYR A 128 0.33 3.47 -5.43
C TYR A 128 1.74 3.20 -4.88
N VAL A 129 2.80 3.48 -5.65
CA VAL A 129 4.18 3.51 -5.11
C VAL A 129 4.29 4.57 -4.03
N LEU A 130 3.77 5.77 -4.26
CA LEU A 130 3.82 6.88 -3.30
C LEU A 130 3.05 6.54 -2.01
N LEU A 131 1.84 5.99 -2.14
CA LEU A 131 1.03 5.49 -1.03
C LEU A 131 1.74 4.36 -0.26
N GLY A 132 2.25 3.36 -0.97
CA GLY A 132 2.97 2.24 -0.37
C GLY A 132 4.25 2.70 0.34
N LEU A 133 5.00 3.64 -0.24
CA LEU A 133 6.21 4.18 0.38
C LEU A 133 5.89 4.92 1.69
N GLY A 134 4.82 5.69 1.71
CA GLY A 134 4.35 6.40 2.89
C GLY A 134 3.85 5.47 3.99
N LEU A 135 2.99 4.52 3.65
CA LEU A 135 2.52 3.51 4.60
C LEU A 135 3.66 2.63 5.11
N ASN A 136 4.67 2.35 4.28
CA ASN A 136 5.86 1.61 4.70
C ASN A 136 6.73 2.39 5.71
N ILE A 137 6.57 3.70 5.87
CA ILE A 137 7.22 4.43 6.98
C ILE A 137 6.52 4.09 8.30
N VAL A 138 5.18 4.10 8.32
CA VAL A 138 4.37 3.84 9.51
C VAL A 138 4.41 2.35 9.91
N VAL A 139 4.01 1.46 9.00
CA VAL A 139 3.94 0.02 9.25
C VAL A 139 5.32 -0.62 9.19
N GLY A 140 6.11 -0.23 8.17
CA GLY A 140 7.38 -0.88 7.88
C GLY A 140 8.53 -0.47 8.81
N LEU A 141 8.63 0.81 9.19
CA LEU A 141 9.70 1.26 10.09
C LEU A 141 9.24 1.33 11.55
N ALA A 142 8.11 1.99 11.82
CA ALA A 142 7.61 2.18 13.19
C ALA A 142 6.78 1.00 13.75
N GLY A 143 6.34 0.06 12.91
CA GLY A 143 5.55 -1.10 13.35
C GLY A 143 4.10 -0.79 13.72
N LEU A 144 3.59 0.36 13.29
CA LEU A 144 2.25 0.84 13.62
C LEU A 144 1.30 0.46 12.48
N LEU A 145 0.26 -0.32 12.77
CA LEU A 145 -0.69 -0.76 11.76
C LEU A 145 -1.73 0.33 11.47
N ASP A 146 -1.77 0.82 10.24
CA ASP A 146 -2.68 1.89 9.81
C ASP A 146 -3.60 1.40 8.68
N LEU A 147 -4.83 1.01 9.04
CA LEU A 147 -5.87 0.62 8.09
C LEU A 147 -6.67 1.82 7.57
N GLY A 148 -6.49 2.99 8.19
CA GLY A 148 -7.15 4.25 7.86
C GLY A 148 -6.43 5.08 6.82
N TYR A 149 -5.36 4.54 6.22
CA TYR A 149 -4.41 5.31 5.42
C TYR A 149 -5.05 6.08 4.25
N VAL A 150 -6.13 5.53 3.68
CA VAL A 150 -6.93 6.18 2.64
C VAL A 150 -7.60 7.49 3.09
N GLY A 151 -7.83 7.70 4.38
CA GLY A 151 -8.30 8.99 4.90
C GLY A 151 -7.32 10.14 4.61
N PHE A 152 -6.02 9.90 4.78
CA PHE A 152 -4.98 10.90 4.47
C PHE A 152 -4.86 11.15 2.96
N TYR A 153 -5.03 10.10 2.18
CA TYR A 153 -5.13 10.18 0.72
C TYR A 153 -6.33 11.02 0.27
N ALA A 154 -7.50 10.83 0.90
CA ALA A 154 -8.70 11.62 0.66
C ALA A 154 -8.51 13.10 1.03
N ILE A 155 -7.88 13.40 2.16
CA ILE A 155 -7.56 14.77 2.58
C ILE A 155 -6.71 15.48 1.52
N GLY A 156 -5.72 14.80 0.93
CA GLY A 156 -4.91 15.39 -0.14
C GLY A 156 -5.70 15.66 -1.42
N ALA A 157 -6.52 14.70 -1.85
CA ALA A 157 -7.33 14.82 -3.06
C ALA A 157 -8.39 15.92 -2.95
N TYR A 158 -9.17 15.91 -1.87
CA TYR A 158 -10.16 16.94 -1.59
C TYR A 158 -9.52 18.29 -1.27
N GLY A 159 -8.35 18.29 -0.63
CA GLY A 159 -7.56 19.50 -0.43
C GLY A 159 -7.30 20.23 -1.75
N LEU A 160 -6.88 19.52 -2.80
CA LEU A 160 -6.66 20.12 -4.12
C LEU A 160 -7.96 20.67 -4.71
N ALA A 161 -9.03 19.88 -4.73
CA ALA A 161 -10.27 20.28 -5.40
C ALA A 161 -11.00 21.43 -4.68
N LEU A 162 -11.07 21.38 -3.34
CA LEU A 162 -11.66 22.44 -2.53
C LEU A 162 -10.77 23.69 -2.52
N GLY A 163 -9.45 23.52 -2.42
CA GLY A 163 -8.50 24.62 -2.49
C GLY A 163 -8.59 25.37 -3.81
N TYR A 164 -8.79 24.65 -4.92
CA TYR A 164 -9.01 25.28 -6.21
C TYR A 164 -10.37 25.96 -6.31
N GLN A 165 -11.47 25.29 -5.93
CA GLN A 165 -12.82 25.82 -6.08
C GLN A 165 -13.11 27.04 -5.19
N TYR A 166 -12.63 27.04 -3.94
CA TYR A 166 -12.98 28.08 -2.97
C TYR A 166 -11.85 29.10 -2.74
N LEU A 167 -10.58 28.70 -2.84
CA LEU A 167 -9.43 29.56 -2.54
C LEU A 167 -8.63 29.95 -3.79
N GLY A 168 -8.98 29.43 -4.98
CA GLY A 168 -8.23 29.66 -6.22
C GLY A 168 -6.79 29.13 -6.18
N LEU A 169 -6.48 28.22 -5.26
CA LEU A 169 -5.14 27.66 -5.10
C LEU A 169 -4.83 26.69 -6.23
N GLY A 170 -3.71 26.91 -6.92
CA GLY A 170 -3.25 26.06 -8.02
C GLY A 170 -2.62 24.74 -7.57
N PHE A 171 -2.29 23.90 -8.55
CA PHE A 171 -1.63 22.61 -8.34
C PHE A 171 -0.33 22.72 -7.52
N TRP A 172 0.52 23.70 -7.85
CA TRP A 172 1.83 23.87 -7.20
C TRP A 172 1.76 24.33 -5.75
N THR A 173 0.76 25.15 -5.39
CA THR A 173 0.54 25.58 -4.01
C THR A 173 -0.10 24.47 -3.19
N MET A 174 -1.03 23.72 -3.80
CA MET A 174 -1.71 22.62 -3.13
C MET A 174 -0.83 21.40 -2.94
N LEU A 175 0.18 21.17 -3.78
CA LEU A 175 1.10 20.04 -3.62
C LEU A 175 1.81 20.01 -2.24
N PRO A 176 2.55 21.05 -1.80
CA PRO A 176 3.12 21.09 -0.46
C PRO A 176 2.05 21.28 0.63
N LEU A 177 1.00 22.06 0.37
CA LEU A 177 -0.04 22.32 1.37
C LEU A 177 -0.81 21.05 1.72
N ALA A 178 -1.13 20.19 0.75
CA ALA A 178 -1.77 18.90 0.98
C ALA A 178 -0.89 17.96 1.81
N ALA A 179 0.43 17.99 1.60
CA ALA A 179 1.37 17.23 2.43
C ALA A 179 1.33 17.71 3.89
N VAL A 180 1.27 19.02 4.11
CA VAL A 180 1.15 19.63 5.45
C VAL A 180 -0.21 19.32 6.07
N MET A 181 -1.32 19.48 5.33
CA MET A 181 -2.67 19.17 5.80
C MET A 181 -2.79 17.71 6.22
N ALA A 182 -2.28 16.79 5.41
CA ALA A 182 -2.27 15.38 5.74
C ALA A 182 -1.33 15.07 6.92
N ALA A 183 -0.18 15.74 7.03
CA ALA A 183 0.69 15.62 8.21
C ALA A 183 -0.01 16.08 9.49
N VAL A 184 -0.72 17.21 9.44
CA VAL A 184 -1.49 17.74 10.58
C VAL A 184 -2.62 16.79 10.95
N ALA A 185 -3.37 16.28 9.96
CA ALA A 185 -4.38 15.26 10.21
C ALA A 185 -3.78 13.98 10.81
N GLY A 186 -2.58 13.59 10.35
CA GLY A 186 -1.82 12.47 10.91
C GLY A 186 -1.37 12.72 12.35
N ALA A 187 -1.04 13.96 12.72
CA ALA A 187 -0.75 14.34 14.10
C ALA A 187 -2.02 14.31 14.98
N ILE A 188 -3.14 14.82 14.46
CA ILE A 188 -4.45 14.84 15.14
C ILE A 188 -4.91 13.41 15.41
N LEU A 189 -4.81 12.51 14.43
CA LEU A 189 -5.08 11.08 14.61
C LEU A 189 -4.05 10.45 15.55
N GLY A 190 -2.77 10.76 15.33
CA GLY A 190 -1.67 10.13 16.03
C GLY A 190 -1.79 10.32 17.54
N PHE A 191 -2.20 11.50 18.00
CA PHE A 191 -2.29 11.87 19.43
C PHE A 191 -3.19 10.96 20.30
N PRO A 192 -4.49 10.75 20.01
CA PRO A 192 -5.33 9.82 20.78
C PRO A 192 -4.86 8.38 20.64
N VAL A 193 -4.23 8.07 19.51
CA VAL A 193 -3.82 6.72 19.14
C VAL A 193 -2.54 6.25 19.84
N LEU A 194 -1.74 7.18 20.40
CA LEU A 194 -0.47 6.89 21.08
C LEU A 194 -0.56 5.86 22.22
N ARG A 195 -1.75 5.72 22.83
CA ARG A 195 -2.00 4.82 23.97
C ARG A 195 -2.42 3.42 23.55
N MET A 196 -2.60 3.17 22.25
CA MET A 196 -3.09 1.91 21.73
C MET A 196 -1.98 1.10 21.07
N HIS A 197 -2.11 -0.22 21.16
CA HIS A 197 -1.14 -1.17 20.62
C HIS A 197 -1.83 -2.21 19.76
N GLY A 198 -1.09 -2.73 18.77
CA GLY A 198 -1.52 -3.86 17.94
C GLY A 198 -2.86 -3.63 17.24
N ASP A 199 -3.82 -4.48 17.53
CA ASP A 199 -5.10 -4.53 16.80
C ASP A 199 -6.01 -3.34 17.14
N TYR A 200 -5.93 -2.80 18.36
CA TYR A 200 -6.71 -1.61 18.74
C TYR A 200 -6.33 -0.38 17.92
N LEU A 201 -5.03 -0.25 17.63
CA LEU A 201 -4.49 0.78 16.74
C LEU A 201 -5.06 0.63 15.31
N ALA A 202 -5.14 -0.60 14.81
CA ALA A 202 -5.73 -0.91 13.50
C ALA A 202 -7.22 -0.52 13.42
N ILE A 203 -7.99 -0.83 14.48
CA ILE A 203 -9.43 -0.55 14.52
C ILE A 203 -9.71 0.96 14.52
N VAL A 204 -8.97 1.74 15.30
CA VAL A 204 -9.20 3.19 15.37
C VAL A 204 -8.76 3.90 14.10
N THR A 205 -7.65 3.47 13.47
CA THR A 205 -7.23 4.01 12.18
C THR A 205 -8.29 3.72 11.10
N LEU A 206 -8.82 2.50 11.02
CA LEU A 206 -9.95 2.17 10.15
C LEU A 206 -11.14 3.10 10.39
N GLY A 207 -11.53 3.27 11.66
CA GLY A 207 -12.62 4.17 12.05
C GLY A 207 -12.39 5.60 11.57
N PHE A 208 -11.18 6.13 11.67
CA PHE A 208 -10.84 7.45 11.14
C PHE A 208 -10.98 7.54 9.62
N GLY A 209 -10.48 6.55 8.88
CA GLY A 209 -10.62 6.51 7.42
C GLY A 209 -12.09 6.54 7.00
N GLU A 210 -12.92 5.75 7.69
CA GLU A 210 -14.37 5.72 7.46
C GLU A 210 -15.08 7.00 7.91
N ILE A 211 -14.67 7.62 9.02
CA ILE A 211 -15.19 8.93 9.45
C ILE A 211 -14.92 9.98 8.37
N ILE A 212 -13.70 10.05 7.83
CA ILE A 212 -13.38 10.98 6.75
C ILE A 212 -14.25 10.71 5.53
N ARG A 213 -14.37 9.45 5.10
CA ARG A 213 -15.22 9.09 3.96
C ARG A 213 -16.68 9.49 4.18
N LEU A 214 -17.23 9.24 5.37
CA LEU A 214 -18.60 9.61 5.73
C LEU A 214 -18.79 11.13 5.80
N VAL A 215 -17.83 11.87 6.33
CA VAL A 215 -17.86 13.34 6.33
C VAL A 215 -17.87 13.86 4.89
N LEU A 216 -16.98 13.34 4.03
CA LEU A 216 -16.93 13.71 2.62
C LEU A 216 -18.20 13.32 1.85
N ASN A 217 -18.90 12.26 2.26
CA ASN A 217 -20.13 11.84 1.60
C ASN A 217 -21.36 12.63 2.06
N ASN A 218 -21.45 12.98 3.34
CA ASN A 218 -22.62 13.66 3.90
C ASN A 218 -22.53 15.19 3.82
N TRP A 219 -21.34 15.76 3.69
CA TRP A 219 -21.14 17.21 3.70
C TRP A 219 -21.40 17.86 2.33
N LEU A 220 -22.67 17.87 1.93
CA LEU A 220 -23.14 18.31 0.62
C LEU A 220 -22.74 19.75 0.28
N GLU A 221 -22.74 20.66 1.25
CA GLU A 221 -22.44 22.09 1.02
C GLU A 221 -21.01 22.35 0.54
N VAL A 222 -20.03 21.60 1.08
CA VAL A 222 -18.61 21.81 0.81
C VAL A 222 -18.10 20.84 -0.25
N THR A 223 -18.44 19.57 -0.11
CA THR A 223 -17.85 18.49 -0.93
C THR A 223 -18.74 18.04 -2.08
N LYS A 224 -19.99 18.52 -2.12
CA LYS A 224 -21.07 18.07 -3.01
C LYS A 224 -21.46 16.60 -2.81
N GLY A 225 -20.96 15.96 -1.74
CA GLY A 225 -21.31 14.59 -1.35
C GLY A 225 -21.08 13.58 -2.47
N PRO A 226 -22.05 12.70 -2.76
CA PRO A 226 -21.94 11.68 -3.81
C PRO A 226 -21.77 12.26 -5.22
N ASN A 227 -22.21 13.50 -5.45
CA ASN A 227 -22.09 14.17 -6.76
C ASN A 227 -20.65 14.54 -7.11
N GLY A 228 -19.72 14.44 -6.14
CA GLY A 228 -18.31 14.68 -6.31
C GLY A 228 -17.94 16.11 -6.74
N ILE A 229 -16.64 16.33 -6.88
CA ILE A 229 -16.06 17.63 -7.19
C ILE A 229 -15.03 17.49 -8.32
N ALA A 230 -15.09 18.40 -9.29
CA ALA A 230 -14.10 18.45 -10.35
C ALA A 230 -12.74 18.92 -9.80
N ALA A 231 -11.68 18.23 -10.18
CA ALA A 231 -10.32 18.63 -9.84
C ALA A 231 -9.73 19.46 -10.97
N PRO A 232 -8.93 20.50 -10.66
CA PRO A 232 -8.27 21.29 -11.69
C PRO A 232 -7.30 20.43 -12.51
N SER A 233 -7.21 20.74 -13.80
CA SER A 233 -6.09 20.25 -14.61
C SER A 233 -4.79 20.90 -14.12
N PRO A 234 -3.66 20.18 -14.15
CA PRO A 234 -2.40 20.73 -13.69
C PRO A 234 -1.93 21.81 -14.67
N THR A 235 -1.45 22.92 -14.14
CA THR A 235 -0.84 24.01 -14.91
C THR A 235 0.66 24.07 -14.64
N PHE A 236 1.47 24.43 -15.63
CA PHE A 236 2.88 24.71 -15.42
C PHE A 236 3.02 26.18 -15.03
N PHE A 237 3.04 26.48 -13.72
CA PHE A 237 3.13 27.86 -13.20
C PHE A 237 2.15 28.85 -13.86
N GLY A 238 0.88 28.44 -14.01
CA GLY A 238 -0.18 29.25 -14.63
C GLY A 238 -0.34 29.06 -16.15
N ILE A 239 0.54 28.29 -16.79
CA ILE A 239 0.42 27.97 -18.21
C ILE A 239 -0.35 26.66 -18.39
N GLU A 240 -1.42 26.71 -19.19
CA GLU A 240 -2.31 25.57 -19.43
C GLU A 240 -1.81 24.66 -20.55
N PHE A 241 -2.11 23.36 -20.42
CA PHE A 241 -1.86 22.33 -21.43
C PHE A 241 -3.06 22.10 -22.37
N GLY A 242 -4.12 22.91 -22.24
CA GLY A 242 -5.29 22.85 -23.12
C GLY A 242 -4.99 23.36 -24.52
N ARG A 243 -5.81 22.97 -25.51
CA ARG A 243 -5.73 23.50 -26.91
C ARG A 243 -5.94 25.01 -27.00
N ARG A 244 -6.63 25.57 -26.02
CA ARG A 244 -6.89 27.00 -25.82
C ARG A 244 -6.83 27.24 -24.33
N ALA A 245 -6.18 28.31 -23.90
CA ALA A 245 -6.19 28.68 -22.49
C ALA A 245 -7.60 29.16 -22.09
N LYS A 246 -8.12 28.65 -20.96
CA LYS A 246 -9.41 29.10 -20.43
C LYS A 246 -9.35 30.49 -19.82
N GLU A 247 -8.18 30.91 -19.32
CA GLU A 247 -7.96 32.20 -18.66
C GLU A 247 -7.07 33.17 -19.46
N GLY A 248 -7.18 33.20 -20.79
CA GLY A 248 -6.54 34.23 -21.62
C GLY A 248 -5.00 34.17 -21.72
N GLY A 249 -4.37 33.09 -21.24
CA GLY A 249 -2.94 32.84 -21.39
C GLY A 249 -2.55 32.23 -22.75
N VAL A 250 -1.25 32.16 -23.04
CA VAL A 250 -0.72 31.41 -24.18
C VAL A 250 -0.54 29.95 -23.75
N PRO A 251 -1.21 28.96 -24.34
CA PRO A 251 -1.02 27.56 -23.98
C PRO A 251 0.40 27.09 -24.30
N ILE A 252 0.88 26.09 -23.58
CA ILE A 252 2.29 25.64 -23.62
C ILE A 252 2.76 25.26 -25.04
N HIS A 253 1.86 24.73 -25.86
CA HIS A 253 2.18 24.37 -27.24
C HIS A 253 2.46 25.59 -28.14
N GLU A 254 1.74 26.70 -27.94
CA GLU A 254 1.97 27.96 -28.65
C GLU A 254 3.20 28.68 -28.09
N LEU A 255 3.43 28.64 -26.77
CA LEU A 255 4.60 29.24 -26.15
C LEU A 255 5.91 28.57 -26.58
N LEU A 256 5.92 27.24 -26.70
CA LEU A 256 7.10 26.46 -27.08
C LEU A 256 7.23 26.28 -28.61
N GLY A 257 6.24 26.71 -29.40
CA GLY A 257 6.22 26.50 -30.85
C GLY A 257 6.16 25.02 -31.28
N ILE A 258 5.63 24.14 -30.41
CA ILE A 258 5.57 22.69 -30.64
C ILE A 258 4.13 22.30 -31.01
N SER A 259 3.97 21.33 -31.92
CA SER A 259 2.66 20.79 -32.28
C SER A 259 1.88 20.29 -31.05
N TYR A 260 0.60 20.65 -30.93
CA TYR A 260 -0.26 20.22 -29.83
C TYR A 260 -0.35 18.69 -29.75
N ASN A 261 0.14 18.12 -28.64
CA ASN A 261 -0.01 16.71 -28.33
C ASN A 261 -1.12 16.52 -27.26
N PRO A 262 -2.22 15.79 -27.55
CA PRO A 262 -3.26 15.48 -26.57
C PRO A 262 -2.75 14.77 -25.30
N ASN A 263 -1.60 14.09 -25.38
CA ASN A 263 -1.00 13.38 -24.25
C ASN A 263 -0.11 14.28 -23.38
N ALA A 264 0.11 15.55 -23.75
CA ALA A 264 1.02 16.46 -23.05
C ALA A 264 0.67 16.61 -21.55
N THR A 265 -0.62 16.74 -21.21
CA THR A 265 -1.07 16.81 -19.81
C THR A 265 -0.70 15.56 -19.02
N MET A 266 -0.86 14.37 -19.61
CA MET A 266 -0.51 13.12 -18.93
C MET A 266 1.01 12.93 -18.81
N ILE A 267 1.77 13.31 -19.85
CA ILE A 267 3.24 13.30 -19.81
C ILE A 267 3.74 14.24 -18.71
N PHE A 268 3.11 15.41 -18.55
CA PHE A 268 3.45 16.35 -17.49
C PHE A 268 3.16 15.77 -16.10
N ILE A 269 1.95 15.24 -15.86
CA ILE A 269 1.59 14.58 -14.60
C ILE A 269 2.59 13.46 -14.29
N TYR A 270 2.88 12.60 -15.28
CA TYR A 270 3.84 11.52 -15.15
C TYR A 270 5.22 12.04 -14.74
N THR A 271 5.73 13.07 -15.42
CA THR A 271 7.07 13.61 -15.18
C THR A 271 7.18 14.21 -13.78
N VAL A 272 6.21 15.03 -13.38
CA VAL A 272 6.20 15.64 -12.04
C VAL A 272 6.03 14.58 -10.96
N LEU A 273 5.12 13.63 -11.15
CA LEU A 273 4.91 12.52 -10.22
C LEU A 273 6.17 11.66 -10.08
N PHE A 274 6.84 11.34 -11.18
CA PHE A 274 8.09 10.59 -11.18
C PHE A 274 9.18 11.33 -10.39
N LEU A 275 9.34 12.64 -10.59
CA LEU A 275 10.26 13.47 -9.81
C LEU A 275 9.91 13.48 -8.31
N VAL A 276 8.62 13.57 -7.97
CA VAL A 276 8.18 13.51 -6.56
C VAL A 276 8.45 12.13 -5.97
N VAL A 277 8.22 11.03 -6.68
CA VAL A 277 8.55 9.67 -6.22
C VAL A 277 10.06 9.54 -5.97
N LEU A 278 10.91 10.05 -6.87
CA LEU A 278 12.36 10.07 -6.66
C LEU A 278 12.75 10.90 -5.43
N LEU A 279 12.12 12.06 -5.24
CA LEU A 279 12.33 12.91 -4.08
C LEU A 279 11.94 12.19 -2.78
N VAL A 280 10.77 11.53 -2.74
CA VAL A 280 10.30 10.75 -1.58
C VAL A 280 11.23 9.57 -1.30
N LEU A 281 11.70 8.87 -2.33
CA LEU A 281 12.69 7.79 -2.19
C LEU A 281 14.01 8.31 -1.59
N TYR A 282 14.49 9.46 -2.05
CA TYR A 282 15.69 10.11 -1.52
C TYR A 282 15.50 10.53 -0.06
N ILE A 283 14.38 11.20 0.26
CA ILE A 283 14.01 11.63 1.61
C ILE A 283 13.93 10.42 2.54
N LYS A 284 13.22 9.35 2.14
CA LYS A 284 13.13 8.10 2.90
C LYS A 284 14.49 7.47 3.13
N HIS A 285 15.34 7.39 2.10
CA HIS A 285 16.70 6.87 2.24
C HIS A 285 17.53 7.66 3.25
N ARG A 286 17.37 8.99 3.27
CA ARG A 286 18.03 9.85 4.26
C ARG A 286 17.46 9.68 5.66
N LEU A 287 16.14 9.60 5.80
CA LEU A 287 15.43 9.38 7.06
C LEU A 287 15.86 8.10 7.78
N THR A 288 15.96 6.97 7.05
CA THR A 288 16.42 5.68 7.61
C THR A 288 17.85 5.74 8.16
N ARG A 289 18.71 6.63 7.64
CA ARG A 289 20.08 6.82 8.17
C ARG A 289 20.15 7.79 9.34
N MET A 290 19.17 8.68 9.46
CA MET A 290 19.07 9.69 10.51
C MET A 290 18.63 9.09 11.86
N PRO A 291 18.88 9.79 12.98
CA PRO A 291 18.45 9.33 14.32
C PRO A 291 16.95 9.06 14.41
N VAL A 292 16.12 9.85 13.71
CA VAL A 292 14.66 9.70 13.69
C VAL A 292 14.26 8.33 13.11
N GLY A 293 14.84 7.93 11.97
CA GLY A 293 14.55 6.62 11.38
C GLY A 293 15.02 5.46 12.24
N ARG A 294 16.19 5.59 12.90
CA ARG A 294 16.68 4.59 13.85
C ARG A 294 15.79 4.47 15.09
N ALA A 295 15.23 5.58 15.56
CA ALA A 295 14.28 5.58 16.67
C ALA A 295 12.98 4.86 16.31
N TRP A 296 12.48 4.99 15.07
CA TRP A 296 11.33 4.21 14.59
C TRP A 296 11.62 2.72 14.57
N GLU A 297 12.77 2.32 14.02
CA GLU A 297 13.18 0.91 13.99
C GLU A 297 13.35 0.34 15.40
N ALA A 298 13.96 1.10 16.32
CA ALA A 298 14.13 0.66 17.70
C ALA A 298 12.78 0.52 18.42
N LEU A 299 11.86 1.47 18.23
CA LEU A 299 10.52 1.46 18.81
C LEU A 299 9.71 0.24 18.34
N ARG A 300 9.86 -0.13 17.07
CA ARG A 300 9.19 -1.31 16.48
C ARG A 300 9.63 -2.63 17.12
N GLU A 301 10.90 -2.73 17.53
CA GLU A 301 11.47 -3.95 18.13
C GLU A 301 11.09 -4.07 19.61
N ASP A 302 11.30 -3.00 20.39
CA ASP A 302 10.91 -2.96 21.80
C ASP A 302 10.67 -1.51 22.29
N GLU A 303 9.39 -1.17 22.50
CA GLU A 303 8.98 0.14 23.00
C GLU A 303 9.39 0.37 24.47
N ILE A 304 9.40 -0.68 25.29
CA ILE A 304 9.73 -0.59 26.71
C ILE A 304 11.23 -0.31 26.87
N ALA A 305 12.07 -1.02 26.11
CA ALA A 305 13.50 -0.77 26.08
C ALA A 305 13.85 0.64 25.57
N CYS A 306 13.17 1.11 24.50
CA CYS A 306 13.35 2.48 24.02
C CYS A 306 13.00 3.53 25.08
N ARG A 307 11.94 3.29 25.85
CA ARG A 307 11.52 4.18 26.93
C ARG A 307 12.52 4.19 28.09
N ALA A 308 13.11 3.04 28.43
CA ALA A 308 14.16 2.95 29.44
C ALA A 308 15.44 3.71 29.02
N MET A 309 15.72 3.77 27.71
CA MET A 309 16.82 4.55 27.13
C MET A 309 16.51 6.05 26.98
N GLY A 310 15.36 6.53 27.47
CA GLY A 310 14.98 7.95 27.47
C GLY A 310 14.36 8.45 26.15
N LEU A 311 14.01 7.57 25.21
CA LEU A 311 13.30 7.99 23.99
C LEU A 311 11.84 8.33 24.29
N ASN A 312 11.41 9.50 23.83
CA ASN A 312 10.00 9.89 23.91
C ASN A 312 9.18 9.15 22.83
N HIS A 313 8.58 8.02 23.20
CA HIS A 313 7.73 7.21 22.32
C HIS A 313 6.62 8.02 21.63
N VAL A 314 6.09 9.08 22.26
CA VAL A 314 5.06 9.95 21.67
C VAL A 314 5.57 10.66 20.42
N LEU A 315 6.69 11.37 20.53
CA LEU A 315 7.27 12.11 19.42
C LEU A 315 7.71 11.17 18.28
N VAL A 316 8.22 10.00 18.64
CA VAL A 316 8.66 8.99 17.68
C VAL A 316 7.47 8.42 16.91
N LYS A 317 6.37 8.03 17.58
CA LYS A 317 5.13 7.56 16.92
C LYS A 317 4.46 8.66 16.09
N LEU A 318 4.33 9.86 16.65
CA LEU A 318 3.69 11.00 15.97
C LEU A 318 4.43 11.39 14.70
N SER A 319 5.77 11.47 14.75
CA SER A 319 6.59 11.79 13.57
C SER A 319 6.46 10.73 12.46
N ALA A 320 6.35 9.45 12.81
CA ALA A 320 6.09 8.38 11.84
C ALA A 320 4.74 8.59 11.14
N PHE A 321 3.67 8.84 11.90
CA PHE A 321 2.34 9.13 11.36
C PHE A 321 2.31 10.38 10.49
N MET A 322 2.92 11.48 10.93
CA MET A 322 2.95 12.74 10.18
C MET A 322 3.66 12.59 8.82
N ILE A 323 4.80 11.88 8.78
CA ILE A 323 5.58 11.68 7.55
C ILE A 323 4.91 10.65 6.63
N GLY A 324 4.29 9.62 7.19
CA GLY A 324 3.47 8.67 6.43
C GLY A 324 2.21 9.30 5.85
N ALA A 325 1.51 10.13 6.61
CA ALA A 325 0.31 10.82 6.17
C ALA A 325 0.63 11.91 5.12
N SER A 326 1.73 12.64 5.27
CA SER A 326 2.12 13.68 4.29
C SER A 326 2.35 13.10 2.89
N THR A 327 2.96 11.93 2.80
CA THR A 327 3.16 11.20 1.54
C THR A 327 1.84 10.68 0.96
N ALA A 328 0.88 10.26 1.80
CA ALA A 328 -0.48 9.95 1.34
C ALA A 328 -1.19 11.18 0.75
N GLY A 329 -1.07 12.33 1.41
CA GLY A 329 -1.64 13.60 0.94
C GLY A 329 -1.09 14.01 -0.42
N LEU A 330 0.23 13.86 -0.63
CA LEU A 330 0.86 14.08 -1.94
C LEU A 330 0.26 13.15 -3.02
N ALA A 331 0.11 11.86 -2.72
CA ALA A 331 -0.51 10.92 -3.63
C ALA A 331 -1.95 11.33 -3.99
N GLY A 332 -2.70 11.87 -3.02
CA GLY A 332 -4.07 12.36 -3.20
C GLY A 332 -4.18 13.50 -4.22
N VAL A 333 -3.25 14.47 -4.18
CA VAL A 333 -3.19 15.57 -5.15
C VAL A 333 -2.98 15.03 -6.57
N PHE A 334 -2.07 14.07 -6.75
CA PHE A 334 -1.84 13.47 -8.06
C PHE A 334 -3.03 12.65 -8.55
N PHE A 335 -3.70 11.92 -7.67
CA PHE A 335 -4.91 11.18 -8.02
C PHE A 335 -6.05 12.09 -8.47
N ALA A 336 -6.32 13.15 -7.69
CA ALA A 336 -7.31 14.17 -8.04
C ALA A 336 -7.02 14.77 -9.42
N THR A 337 -5.76 15.16 -9.66
CA THR A 337 -5.30 15.76 -10.90
C THR A 337 -5.41 14.79 -12.09
N TYR A 338 -5.08 13.52 -11.88
CA TYR A 338 -5.14 12.46 -12.89
C TYR A 338 -6.58 12.10 -13.27
N GLN A 339 -7.46 11.93 -12.27
CA GLN A 339 -8.85 11.53 -12.50
C GLN A 339 -9.71 12.71 -12.99
N GLY A 340 -9.35 13.95 -12.65
CA GLY A 340 -10.07 15.17 -13.04
C GLY A 340 -11.41 15.37 -12.31
N PHE A 341 -11.84 14.38 -11.54
CA PHE A 341 -13.06 14.39 -10.77
C PHE A 341 -12.92 13.42 -9.60
N ILE A 342 -13.42 13.82 -8.43
CA ILE A 342 -13.23 13.10 -7.17
C ILE A 342 -14.59 12.80 -6.56
N ASN A 343 -14.79 11.55 -6.15
CA ASN A 343 -15.98 11.07 -5.45
C ASN A 343 -15.57 10.35 -4.15
N PRO A 344 -16.30 10.54 -3.03
CA PRO A 344 -15.99 9.87 -1.76
C PRO A 344 -15.90 8.34 -1.86
N ALA A 345 -16.62 7.71 -2.80
CA ALA A 345 -16.59 6.26 -3.03
C ALA A 345 -15.21 5.73 -3.48
N SER A 346 -14.36 6.60 -4.02
CA SER A 346 -12.98 6.26 -4.43
C SER A 346 -12.04 6.06 -3.24
N PHE A 347 -12.45 6.45 -2.03
CA PHE A 347 -11.64 6.42 -0.81
C PHE A 347 -12.22 5.43 0.21
N ASN A 348 -12.41 4.18 -0.21
CA ASN A 348 -12.99 3.14 0.62
C ASN A 348 -11.93 2.30 1.36
N PHE A 349 -12.37 1.50 2.32
CA PHE A 349 -11.52 0.57 3.07
C PHE A 349 -10.73 -0.42 2.19
N PHE A 350 -11.30 -0.89 1.08
CA PHE A 350 -10.59 -1.84 0.20
C PHE A 350 -9.36 -1.21 -0.45
N GLU A 351 -9.39 0.09 -0.75
CA GLU A 351 -8.20 0.81 -1.22
C GLU A 351 -7.10 0.84 -0.14
N SER A 352 -7.46 0.99 1.15
CA SER A 352 -6.48 0.92 2.25
C SER A 352 -5.87 -0.48 2.34
N VAL A 353 -6.69 -1.52 2.21
CA VAL A 353 -6.24 -2.92 2.20
C VAL A 353 -5.30 -3.18 1.03
N LEU A 354 -5.58 -2.61 -0.14
CA LEU A 354 -4.69 -2.72 -1.31
C LEU A 354 -3.33 -2.06 -1.04
N VAL A 355 -3.31 -0.85 -0.48
CA VAL A 355 -2.06 -0.17 -0.12
C VAL A 355 -1.30 -0.97 0.95
N LEU A 356 -1.98 -1.49 1.97
CA LEU A 356 -1.37 -2.36 2.97
C LEU A 356 -0.81 -3.64 2.35
N ALA A 357 -1.55 -4.27 1.44
CA ALA A 357 -1.11 -5.46 0.74
C ALA A 357 0.13 -5.18 -0.12
N ILE A 358 0.23 -4.01 -0.76
CA ILE A 358 1.46 -3.60 -1.45
C ILE A 358 2.65 -3.59 -0.49
N VAL A 359 2.48 -3.06 0.72
CA VAL A 359 3.55 -2.97 1.72
C VAL A 359 3.92 -4.35 2.29
N VAL A 360 2.93 -5.17 2.63
CA VAL A 360 3.12 -6.54 3.13
C VAL A 360 3.78 -7.41 2.07
N LEU A 361 3.29 -7.37 0.84
CA LEU A 361 3.81 -8.14 -0.29
C LEU A 361 5.21 -7.66 -0.69
N GLY A 362 5.48 -6.36 -0.64
CA GLY A 362 6.82 -5.82 -0.86
C GLY A 362 7.82 -6.27 0.21
N GLY A 363 7.34 -6.46 1.44
CA GLY A 363 8.11 -6.77 2.63
C GLY A 363 8.20 -5.56 3.53
N LEU A 364 7.66 -5.69 4.76
CA LEU A 364 7.62 -4.61 5.75
C LEU A 364 9.01 -4.00 5.95
N GLY A 365 9.15 -2.73 5.58
CA GLY A 365 10.36 -1.91 5.70
C GLY A 365 11.32 -1.98 4.50
N SER A 366 11.04 -2.78 3.48
CA SER A 366 11.83 -2.84 2.24
C SER A 366 11.36 -1.82 1.21
N THR A 367 12.15 -0.77 0.94
CA THR A 367 11.80 0.26 -0.05
C THR A 367 11.64 -0.29 -1.46
N VAL A 368 12.61 -1.10 -1.91
CA VAL A 368 12.59 -1.66 -3.27
C VAL A 368 11.46 -2.66 -3.42
N GLY A 369 11.21 -3.45 -2.37
CA GLY A 369 10.12 -4.43 -2.35
C GLY A 369 8.77 -3.77 -2.54
N VAL A 370 8.52 -2.67 -1.82
CA VAL A 370 7.29 -1.88 -1.94
C VAL A 370 7.10 -1.31 -3.35
N VAL A 371 8.16 -0.77 -3.98
CA VAL A 371 8.08 -0.24 -5.35
C VAL A 371 7.71 -1.36 -6.32
N VAL A 372 8.41 -2.49 -6.29
CA VAL A 372 8.14 -3.65 -7.17
C VAL A 372 6.73 -4.18 -6.93
N SER A 373 6.34 -4.33 -5.67
CA SER A 373 5.01 -4.80 -5.27
C SER A 373 3.91 -3.87 -5.79
N ALA A 374 4.08 -2.55 -5.69
CA ALA A 374 3.11 -1.59 -6.22
C ALA A 374 2.92 -1.76 -7.73
N PHE A 375 4.00 -1.88 -8.50
CA PHE A 375 3.90 -2.16 -9.94
C PHE A 375 3.19 -3.48 -10.22
N VAL A 376 3.58 -4.57 -9.56
CA VAL A 376 2.99 -5.89 -9.77
C VAL A 376 1.49 -5.89 -9.43
N MET A 377 1.13 -5.33 -8.28
CA MET A 377 -0.25 -5.31 -7.81
C MET A 377 -1.11 -4.39 -8.68
N THR A 378 -0.68 -3.16 -8.94
CA THR A 378 -1.47 -2.24 -9.78
C THR A 378 -1.64 -2.78 -11.21
N LEU A 379 -0.59 -3.33 -11.83
CA LEU A 379 -0.71 -3.95 -13.15
C LEU A 379 -1.63 -5.17 -13.13
N LEU A 380 -1.54 -6.01 -12.11
CA LEU A 380 -2.40 -7.17 -11.97
C LEU A 380 -3.87 -6.76 -11.84
N PHE A 381 -4.18 -5.74 -11.03
CA PHE A 381 -5.55 -5.23 -10.87
C PHE A 381 -6.09 -4.59 -12.15
N GLU A 382 -5.23 -3.95 -12.94
CA GLU A 382 -5.62 -3.39 -14.23
C GLU A 382 -5.86 -4.49 -15.27
N LEU A 383 -5.03 -5.53 -15.32
CA LEU A 383 -5.24 -6.69 -16.20
C LEU A 383 -6.48 -7.50 -15.82
N LEU A 384 -6.79 -7.58 -14.52
CA LEU A 384 -7.98 -8.25 -14.01
C LEU A 384 -9.25 -7.39 -14.06
N ARG A 385 -9.15 -6.15 -14.53
CA ARG A 385 -10.26 -5.19 -14.54
C ARG A 385 -11.47 -5.71 -15.33
N GLU A 386 -11.23 -6.48 -16.40
CA GLU A 386 -12.29 -7.07 -17.23
C GLU A 386 -13.08 -8.19 -16.52
N PHE A 387 -12.52 -8.78 -15.46
CA PHE A 387 -13.13 -9.88 -14.71
C PHE A 387 -14.00 -9.43 -13.53
N GLY A 388 -14.21 -8.11 -13.36
CA GLY A 388 -15.11 -7.53 -12.36
C GLY A 388 -14.79 -7.98 -10.93
N ASP A 389 -15.76 -8.61 -10.26
CA ASP A 389 -15.68 -9.01 -8.85
C ASP A 389 -14.65 -10.13 -8.58
N ILE A 390 -14.33 -10.94 -9.59
CA ILE A 390 -13.33 -12.02 -9.49
C ILE A 390 -11.94 -11.45 -9.13
N ARG A 391 -11.68 -10.18 -9.45
CA ARG A 391 -10.44 -9.46 -9.11
C ARG A 391 -10.14 -9.48 -7.61
N MET A 392 -11.14 -9.28 -6.75
CA MET A 392 -10.95 -9.31 -5.29
C MET A 392 -10.63 -10.72 -4.78
N LEU A 393 -11.24 -11.74 -5.39
CA LEU A 393 -10.96 -13.13 -5.07
C LEU A 393 -9.53 -13.52 -5.46
N VAL A 394 -9.09 -13.15 -6.68
CA VAL A 394 -7.72 -13.39 -7.15
C VAL A 394 -6.71 -12.67 -6.26
N PHE A 395 -7.00 -11.44 -5.84
CA PHE A 395 -6.18 -10.70 -4.88
C PHE A 395 -6.03 -11.44 -3.55
N GLY A 396 -7.14 -11.90 -2.95
CA GLY A 396 -7.12 -12.65 -1.70
C GLY A 396 -6.30 -13.95 -1.80
N VAL A 397 -6.51 -14.70 -2.89
CA VAL A 397 -5.74 -15.92 -3.17
C VAL A 397 -4.25 -15.61 -3.32
N LEU A 398 -3.89 -14.56 -4.07
CA LEU A 398 -2.50 -14.16 -4.27
C LEU A 398 -1.85 -13.78 -2.94
N MET A 399 -2.54 -13.03 -2.09
CA MET A 399 -2.05 -12.67 -0.76
C MET A 399 -1.80 -13.91 0.11
N VAL A 400 -2.73 -14.87 0.13
CA VAL A 400 -2.56 -16.13 0.89
C VAL A 400 -1.38 -16.95 0.35
N VAL A 401 -1.29 -17.13 -0.97
CA VAL A 401 -0.19 -17.85 -1.61
C VAL A 401 1.15 -17.18 -1.33
N MET A 402 1.19 -15.85 -1.36
CA MET A 402 2.40 -15.08 -1.09
C MET A 402 2.80 -15.15 0.39
N MET A 403 1.85 -15.03 1.32
CA MET A 403 2.10 -15.24 2.75
C MET A 403 2.60 -16.65 3.04
N MET A 404 2.12 -17.64 2.28
CA MET A 404 2.59 -19.01 2.36
C MET A 404 4.03 -19.13 1.86
N TRP A 405 4.35 -18.68 0.64
CA TRP A 405 5.69 -18.87 0.05
C TRP A 405 6.77 -17.92 0.55
N ARG A 406 6.43 -16.67 0.89
CA ARG A 406 7.37 -15.59 1.24
C ARG A 406 6.80 -14.67 2.34
N PRO A 407 6.70 -15.14 3.60
CA PRO A 407 6.06 -14.40 4.70
C PRO A 407 6.71 -13.05 5.05
N ARG A 408 7.96 -12.81 4.62
CA ARG A 408 8.69 -11.55 4.83
C ARG A 408 8.65 -10.57 3.64
N GLY A 409 7.87 -10.84 2.60
CA GLY A 409 7.86 -10.01 1.39
C GLY A 409 8.61 -10.61 0.20
N LEU A 410 8.42 -10.00 -0.97
CA LEU A 410 9.21 -10.22 -2.17
C LEU A 410 10.70 -9.99 -1.89
N ILE A 411 11.02 -8.86 -1.23
CA ILE A 411 12.40 -8.43 -0.95
C ILE A 411 12.57 -8.24 0.56
N ARG A 412 13.44 -9.05 1.18
CA ARG A 412 13.75 -8.96 2.61
C ARG A 412 14.47 -7.66 2.94
N ILE A 413 14.21 -7.11 4.13
CA ILE A 413 15.08 -6.08 4.71
C ILE A 413 16.49 -6.63 4.82
N ALA A 414 17.46 -5.84 4.35
CA ALA A 414 18.86 -6.07 4.57
C ALA A 414 19.44 -4.91 5.39
N ARG A 415 20.09 -5.21 6.51
CA ARG A 415 20.80 -4.20 7.33
C ARG A 415 22.24 -4.10 6.83
N SER A 416 22.77 -2.90 6.62
CA SER A 416 24.22 -2.74 6.42
C SER A 416 24.92 -2.90 7.77
N GLY A 417 25.83 -3.85 7.90
CA GLY A 417 26.65 -4.00 9.09
C GLY A 417 27.46 -2.72 9.36
N PHE A 418 27.49 -2.29 10.62
CA PHE A 418 28.35 -1.20 11.04
C PHE A 418 29.80 -1.71 11.11
N ALA A 419 30.73 -0.98 10.52
CA ALA A 419 32.14 -1.24 10.78
C ALA A 419 32.42 -0.84 12.24
N ILE A 420 32.80 -1.81 13.06
CA ILE A 420 33.26 -1.57 14.43
C ILE A 420 34.42 -0.57 14.34
N ARG A 421 34.36 0.51 15.13
CA ARG A 421 35.44 1.49 15.22
C ARG A 421 36.70 0.74 15.67
N LYS A 422 37.79 0.82 14.90
CA LYS A 422 39.08 0.19 15.26
C LYS A 422 39.41 0.52 16.73
N GLY A 423 39.51 -0.51 17.57
CA GLY A 423 39.87 -0.39 18.99
C GLY A 423 38.77 -0.71 20.02
N VAL A 424 37.56 -1.11 19.61
CA VAL A 424 36.53 -1.61 20.54
C VAL A 424 36.36 -3.12 20.32
N ALA A 425 36.66 -3.91 21.34
CA ALA A 425 36.44 -5.37 21.35
C ALA A 425 34.91 -5.68 21.31
N PRO A 426 34.50 -6.79 20.69
CA PRO A 426 33.09 -7.12 20.43
C PRO A 426 32.24 -7.30 21.69
#